data_AF-A0A644X0V1-F1
#
_entry.id   AF-A0A644X0V1-F1
#
_cell.length_a   1.000
_cell.length_b   1.000
_cell.length_c   1.000
_cell.angle_alpha   90.00
_cell.angle_beta   90.00
_cell.angle_gamma   90.00
#
_symmetry.space_group_name_H-M   'P 1'
#
loop_
_entity.id
_entity.type
_entity.pdbx_description
1 polymer ?
#
loop_
_entity_poly.entity_id
_entity_poly.type
_entity_poly.pdbx_seq_one_letter_code
_entity_poly.pdbx_strand_id
1 'polypeptide(L)'
;MSNPIENLSIIDKLKPMDLNCNLFSVYDFDSGSIQELLCRFFEKINECINVSNATFKLAEWLVTVGLKQEVALTLEKWLTDGSLATIINEAIFNELNEKLNTNIMNTNKNTNDITELTRRLNNIVTVDVSDYPTLQLAHDKVVELGGGILNISKDITQTMPFEWDVRKVIINGNGHTLTFNLANKEEYSLKTVSSESWTHPFHQATNGITRLKMYFNRGNGILLSGVDSAKASSHISFDKCTIADTKTCLKFGNNSYLVQFRDCDIYDSDNLLEILGDVSNSGENINFVGCALYNSLKGITAKSGICDLFFTNCSFDYFEKGSIFDIDNSKVFLTNCHIEFDLSKFGNGVVPIVCVGDSGVISIDNSVLMGSNSNNTSIPHLFHTGGEQTRINLTKSFLYGLKVTSGWLCGGTGKLITSKNVLNVVPECDLKISPNTTQSISGSMLVDKVIDAVLTEDTSTITPSLDGTNIKVSMVNDSEGYKYGKSVKIQKVGGIGTVGAVLFYSPIDHGSTNNIDIVIKRISGTGVSNITVGYCAINGINVVRDEKGVINKDLHNQWENIGAFLKQAPIWATHVFFNIATSQCSESEFRIGEISVNSF
;
A
#
# COMPACT_ATOMS: atom_id res chain seq x y z
N MET A 1 -36.91 60.01 -65.97
CA MET A 1 -38.16 59.69 -66.69
C MET A 1 -38.52 58.26 -66.32
N SER A 2 -39.32 58.11 -65.27
CA SER A 2 -39.68 56.85 -64.63
C SER A 2 -41.09 56.47 -65.06
N ASN A 3 -41.22 55.44 -65.88
CA ASN A 3 -42.50 54.76 -66.06
C ASN A 3 -42.85 54.09 -64.72
N PRO A 4 -44.04 54.33 -64.13
CA PRO A 4 -44.53 53.51 -63.05
C PRO A 4 -44.85 52.15 -63.65
N ILE A 5 -43.92 51.20 -63.51
CA ILE A 5 -44.26 49.80 -63.70
C ILE A 5 -45.18 49.47 -62.52
N GLU A 6 -46.48 49.34 -62.79
CA GLU A 6 -47.42 48.74 -61.85
C GLU A 6 -46.87 47.36 -61.45
N ASN A 7 -46.27 47.28 -60.27
CA ASN A 7 -45.79 46.05 -59.63
C ASN A 7 -47.00 45.23 -59.14
N LEU A 8 -47.84 44.79 -60.06
CA LEU A 8 -48.73 43.66 -59.81
C LEU A 8 -47.90 42.39 -59.93
N SER A 9 -48.01 41.48 -58.96
CA SER A 9 -47.32 40.20 -59.00
C SER A 9 -47.61 39.53 -60.33
N ILE A 10 -46.61 38.91 -60.96
CA ILE A 10 -46.81 38.22 -62.23
C ILE A 10 -47.79 37.04 -62.05
N ILE A 11 -47.89 36.53 -60.82
CA ILE A 11 -48.86 35.51 -60.41
C ILE A 11 -50.29 36.06 -60.41
N ASP A 12 -50.51 37.34 -60.13
CA ASP A 12 -51.84 37.98 -60.16
C ASP A 12 -52.44 38.05 -61.58
N LYS A 13 -51.62 37.81 -62.62
CA LYS A 13 -52.07 37.74 -64.03
C LYS A 13 -52.63 36.37 -64.43
N LEU A 14 -52.57 35.37 -63.55
CA LEU A 14 -53.15 34.06 -63.79
C LEU A 14 -54.69 34.16 -63.73
N LYS A 15 -55.35 34.27 -64.90
CA LYS A 15 -56.81 34.18 -64.97
C LYS A 15 -57.27 32.76 -64.59
N PRO A 16 -58.39 32.60 -63.86
CA PRO A 16 -58.97 31.28 -63.61
C PRO A 16 -59.23 30.56 -64.94
N MET A 17 -58.63 29.38 -65.14
CA MET A 17 -59.00 28.49 -66.23
C MET A 17 -60.14 27.58 -65.75
N ASP A 18 -61.25 27.56 -66.47
CA ASP A 18 -62.32 26.60 -66.21
C ASP A 18 -61.86 25.21 -66.68
N LEU A 19 -61.53 24.35 -65.72
CA LEU A 19 -61.05 22.99 -65.95
C LEU A 19 -62.19 21.97 -66.08
N ASN A 20 -63.45 22.43 -66.13
CA ASN A 20 -64.62 21.56 -66.04
C ASN A 20 -64.94 20.86 -67.38
N CYS A 21 -63.98 20.10 -67.92
CA CYS A 21 -64.21 19.19 -69.03
C CYS A 21 -64.70 17.83 -68.47
N ASN A 22 -66.00 17.73 -68.15
CA ASN A 22 -66.54 16.44 -67.71
C ASN A 22 -66.83 15.56 -68.94
N LEU A 23 -66.09 14.46 -69.10
CA LEU A 23 -66.29 13.52 -70.21
C LEU A 23 -67.68 12.83 -70.16
N PHE A 24 -68.28 12.79 -68.97
CA PHE A 24 -69.54 12.08 -68.72
C PHE A 24 -70.79 12.96 -68.91
N SER A 25 -70.64 14.27 -69.15
CA SER A 25 -71.79 15.17 -69.39
C SER A 25 -72.36 15.09 -70.81
N VAL A 26 -71.80 14.23 -71.67
CA VAL A 26 -72.14 14.13 -73.10
C VAL A 26 -73.22 13.07 -73.38
N TYR A 27 -73.52 12.20 -72.42
CA TYR A 27 -74.42 11.08 -72.66
C TYR A 27 -75.88 11.43 -72.32
N ASP A 28 -76.65 11.74 -73.35
CA ASP A 28 -78.08 11.47 -73.33
C ASP A 28 -78.27 10.17 -74.13
N PHE A 29 -78.30 9.03 -73.42
CA PHE A 29 -78.20 7.69 -74.02
C PHE A 29 -79.41 7.29 -74.87
N ASP A 30 -80.46 8.12 -74.89
CA ASP A 30 -81.77 7.73 -75.40
C ASP A 30 -82.03 8.12 -76.87
N SER A 31 -81.12 8.82 -77.57
CA SER A 31 -81.49 9.41 -78.86
C SER A 31 -80.43 9.45 -79.99
N GLY A 32 -79.33 8.69 -79.91
CA GLY A 32 -78.28 8.70 -80.94
C GLY A 32 -77.97 7.32 -81.50
N SER A 33 -77.59 7.24 -82.78
CA SER A 33 -76.91 6.05 -83.29
C SER A 33 -75.56 5.89 -82.57
N ILE A 34 -75.04 4.66 -82.50
CA ILE A 34 -73.78 4.41 -81.82
C ILE A 34 -72.60 5.19 -82.45
N GLN A 35 -72.67 5.47 -83.75
CA GLN A 35 -71.68 6.31 -84.45
C GLN A 35 -71.72 7.77 -83.99
N GLU A 36 -72.90 8.36 -83.77
CA GLU A 36 -73.03 9.74 -83.29
C GLU A 36 -72.53 9.89 -81.85
N LEU A 37 -72.83 8.91 -80.99
CA LEU A 37 -72.32 8.87 -79.62
C LEU A 37 -70.78 8.79 -79.60
N LEU A 38 -70.19 7.97 -80.48
CA LEU A 38 -68.73 7.89 -80.63
C LEU A 38 -68.13 9.20 -81.11
N CYS A 39 -68.73 9.89 -82.09
CA CYS A 39 -68.25 11.19 -82.55
C CYS A 39 -68.26 12.24 -81.42
N ARG A 40 -69.36 12.37 -80.68
CA ARG A 40 -69.47 13.33 -79.56
C ARG A 40 -68.49 13.00 -78.43
N PHE A 41 -68.28 11.71 -78.16
CA PHE A 41 -67.29 11.26 -77.19
C PHE A 41 -65.87 11.71 -77.59
N PHE A 42 -65.48 11.49 -78.86
CA PHE A 42 -64.16 11.91 -79.34
C PHE A 42 -64.01 13.43 -79.40
N GLU A 43 -65.06 14.19 -79.72
CA GLU A 43 -65.05 15.66 -79.62
C GLU A 43 -64.77 16.13 -78.19
N LYS A 44 -65.43 15.52 -77.19
CA LYS A 44 -65.20 15.89 -75.79
C LYS A 44 -63.84 15.46 -75.26
N ILE A 45 -63.32 14.30 -75.70
CA ILE A 45 -61.93 13.92 -75.46
C ILE A 45 -60.98 14.99 -76.01
N ASN A 46 -61.19 15.47 -77.23
CA ASN A 46 -60.34 16.50 -77.82
C ASN A 46 -60.41 17.82 -77.04
N GLU A 47 -61.58 18.21 -76.55
CA GLU A 47 -61.72 19.37 -75.65
C GLU A 47 -60.90 19.18 -74.37
N CYS A 48 -61.01 18.02 -73.72
CA CYS A 48 -60.22 17.70 -72.54
C CYS A 48 -58.71 17.68 -72.78
N ILE A 49 -58.27 17.15 -73.93
CA ILE A 49 -56.87 17.18 -74.35
C ILE A 49 -56.40 18.63 -74.51
N ASN A 50 -57.21 19.49 -75.13
CA ASN A 50 -56.87 20.91 -75.32
C ASN A 50 -56.74 21.66 -74.00
N VAL A 51 -57.67 21.46 -73.06
CA VAL A 51 -57.59 22.04 -71.70
C VAL A 51 -56.34 21.55 -70.98
N SER A 52 -56.10 20.23 -70.98
CA SER A 52 -54.92 19.63 -70.35
C SER A 52 -53.61 20.18 -70.91
N ASN A 53 -53.51 20.31 -72.24
CA ASN A 53 -52.35 20.88 -72.91
C ASN A 53 -52.13 22.36 -72.55
N ALA A 54 -53.21 23.15 -72.40
CA ALA A 54 -53.13 24.53 -71.95
C ALA A 54 -52.62 24.63 -70.50
N THR A 55 -53.09 23.73 -69.62
CA THR A 55 -52.61 23.64 -68.23
C THR A 55 -51.13 23.26 -68.16
N PHE A 56 -50.69 22.27 -68.95
CA PHE A 56 -49.27 21.89 -69.00
C PHE A 56 -48.38 23.05 -69.45
N LYS A 57 -48.77 23.78 -70.50
CA LYS A 57 -48.03 24.95 -70.96
C LYS A 57 -47.96 26.05 -69.90
N LEU A 58 -49.04 26.24 -69.14
CA LEU A 58 -49.06 27.22 -68.05
C LEU A 58 -48.13 26.82 -66.90
N ALA A 59 -48.14 25.55 -66.50
CA ALA A 59 -47.25 25.01 -65.48
C ALA A 59 -45.77 25.10 -65.91
N GLU A 60 -45.49 24.75 -67.17
CA GLU A 60 -44.15 24.89 -67.76
C GLU A 60 -43.69 26.35 -67.71
N TRP A 61 -44.54 27.29 -68.12
CA TRP A 61 -44.22 28.72 -68.04
C TRP A 61 -44.00 29.18 -66.60
N LEU A 62 -44.84 28.77 -65.65
CA LEU A 62 -44.72 29.17 -64.25
C LEU A 62 -43.37 28.74 -63.67
N VAL A 63 -42.93 27.51 -63.96
CA VAL A 63 -41.66 26.97 -63.47
C VAL A 63 -40.46 27.58 -64.20
N THR A 64 -40.54 27.73 -65.53
CA THR A 64 -39.40 28.15 -66.34
C THR A 64 -39.16 29.65 -66.32
N VAL A 65 -40.23 30.44 -66.24
CA VAL A 65 -40.23 31.90 -66.39
C VAL A 65 -40.89 32.60 -65.21
N GLY A 66 -42.12 32.24 -64.85
CA GLY A 66 -42.93 32.98 -63.88
C GLY A 66 -42.27 33.11 -62.50
N LEU A 67 -41.84 31.99 -61.90
CA LEU A 67 -41.16 31.98 -60.60
C LEU A 67 -39.82 32.73 -60.64
N LYS A 68 -39.05 32.60 -61.72
CA LYS A 68 -37.77 33.32 -61.86
C LYS A 68 -37.99 34.83 -61.89
N GLN A 69 -39.02 35.27 -62.61
CA GLN A 69 -39.37 36.68 -62.66
C GLN A 69 -39.89 37.18 -61.30
N GLU A 70 -40.72 36.40 -60.61
CA GLU A 70 -41.23 36.79 -59.29
C GLU A 70 -40.12 36.88 -58.23
N VAL A 71 -39.17 35.93 -58.25
CA VAL A 71 -37.98 35.97 -57.39
C VAL A 71 -37.12 37.18 -57.74
N ALA A 72 -36.89 37.45 -59.03
CA ALA A 72 -36.12 38.63 -59.47
C ALA A 72 -36.78 39.94 -59.02
N LEU A 73 -38.10 40.07 -59.19
CA LEU A 73 -38.89 41.22 -58.73
C LEU A 73 -38.84 41.38 -57.21
N THR A 74 -38.93 40.27 -56.47
CA THR A 74 -38.85 40.28 -55.00
C THR A 74 -37.46 40.71 -54.53
N LEU A 75 -36.40 40.19 -55.15
CA LEU A 75 -35.02 40.58 -54.86
C LEU A 75 -34.74 42.04 -55.25
N GLU A 76 -35.25 42.49 -56.39
CA GLU A 76 -35.14 43.89 -56.83
C GLU A 76 -35.92 44.83 -55.90
N LYS A 77 -37.09 44.40 -55.43
CA LYS A 77 -37.83 45.10 -54.38
C LYS A 77 -37.01 45.19 -53.10
N TRP A 78 -36.46 44.08 -52.60
CA TRP A 78 -35.60 44.06 -51.41
C TRP A 78 -34.32 44.89 -51.57
N LEU A 79 -33.78 44.95 -52.78
CA LEU A 79 -32.65 45.81 -53.11
C LEU A 79 -33.07 47.29 -53.07
N THR A 80 -34.24 47.63 -53.61
CA THR A 80 -34.72 49.00 -53.74
C THR A 80 -35.26 49.57 -52.43
N ASP A 81 -35.98 48.77 -51.65
CA ASP A 81 -36.54 49.17 -50.35
C ASP A 81 -35.55 49.04 -49.18
N GLY A 82 -34.35 48.51 -49.45
CA GLY A 82 -33.27 48.35 -48.49
C GLY A 82 -33.34 47.09 -47.64
N SER A 83 -34.38 46.25 -47.76
CA SER A 83 -34.52 45.02 -46.97
C SER A 83 -33.33 44.07 -47.11
N LEU A 84 -32.75 43.97 -48.32
CA LEU A 84 -31.56 43.13 -48.55
C LEU A 84 -30.34 43.68 -47.81
N ALA A 85 -30.18 45.01 -47.82
CA ALA A 85 -29.11 45.69 -47.07
C ALA A 85 -29.30 45.51 -45.56
N THR A 86 -30.54 45.58 -45.07
CA THR A 86 -30.89 45.30 -43.67
C THR A 86 -30.55 43.86 -43.28
N ILE A 87 -30.94 42.85 -44.06
CA ILE A 87 -30.61 41.44 -43.75
C ILE A 87 -29.09 41.21 -43.70
N ILE A 88 -28.36 41.74 -44.68
CA ILE A 88 -26.90 41.60 -44.74
C ILE A 88 -26.24 42.31 -43.56
N ASN A 89 -26.64 43.55 -43.26
CA ASN A 89 -26.01 44.36 -42.22
C ASN A 89 -26.42 43.94 -40.81
N GLU A 90 -27.71 43.68 -40.57
CA GLU A 90 -28.23 43.47 -39.22
C GLU A 90 -28.19 42.02 -38.77
N ALA A 91 -28.30 41.04 -39.68
CA ALA A 91 -28.25 39.63 -39.30
C ALA A 91 -26.85 39.07 -39.49
N ILE A 92 -26.32 39.13 -40.71
CA ILE A 92 -25.06 38.46 -41.06
C ILE A 92 -23.86 39.20 -40.46
N PHE A 93 -23.74 40.52 -40.70
CA PHE A 93 -22.59 41.27 -40.19
C PHE A 93 -22.60 41.41 -38.67
N ASN A 94 -23.76 41.56 -38.02
CA ASN A 94 -23.81 41.57 -36.55
C ASN A 94 -23.41 40.21 -35.96
N GLU A 95 -23.91 39.08 -36.46
CA GLU A 95 -23.51 37.77 -35.96
C GLU A 95 -22.00 37.52 -36.17
N LEU A 96 -21.47 37.92 -37.33
CA LEU A 96 -20.03 37.83 -37.60
C LEU A 96 -19.23 38.74 -36.66
N ASN A 97 -19.70 39.96 -36.40
CA ASN A 97 -19.06 40.88 -35.46
C ASN A 97 -19.10 40.35 -34.03
N GLU A 98 -20.21 39.75 -33.58
CA GLU A 98 -20.32 39.13 -32.26
C GLU A 98 -19.36 37.94 -32.11
N LYS A 99 -19.29 37.06 -33.11
CA LYS A 99 -18.33 35.94 -33.13
C LYS A 99 -16.89 36.44 -33.15
N LEU A 100 -16.60 37.46 -33.95
CA LEU A 100 -15.27 38.07 -34.03
C LEU A 100 -14.88 38.69 -32.69
N ASN A 101 -15.78 39.47 -32.06
CA ASN A 101 -15.55 40.07 -30.75
C ASN A 101 -15.34 39.01 -29.67
N THR A 102 -16.10 37.92 -29.69
CA THR A 102 -15.92 36.79 -28.77
C THR A 102 -14.54 36.15 -28.94
N ASN A 103 -14.11 35.92 -30.18
CA ASN A 103 -12.78 35.39 -30.45
C ASN A 103 -11.67 36.34 -30.00
N ILE A 104 -11.82 37.65 -30.24
CA ILE A 104 -10.87 38.67 -29.75
C ILE A 104 -10.76 38.63 -28.22
N MET A 105 -11.89 38.55 -27.50
CA MET A 105 -11.88 38.42 -26.04
C MET A 105 -11.16 37.15 -25.56
N ASN A 106 -11.42 36.01 -26.19
CA ASN A 106 -10.75 34.74 -25.87
C ASN A 106 -9.24 34.80 -26.15
N THR A 107 -8.84 35.38 -27.28
CA THR A 107 -7.42 35.58 -27.61
C THR A 107 -6.73 36.48 -26.57
N ASN A 108 -7.35 37.60 -26.21
CA ASN A 108 -6.80 38.51 -25.19
C ASN A 108 -6.66 37.83 -23.82
N LYS A 109 -7.65 37.01 -23.42
CA LYS A 109 -7.57 36.21 -22.20
C LYS A 109 -6.38 35.24 -22.25
N ASN A 110 -6.24 34.48 -23.34
CA ASN A 110 -5.12 33.55 -23.50
C ASN A 110 -3.76 34.27 -23.49
N THR A 111 -3.66 35.44 -24.12
CA THR A 111 -2.44 36.26 -24.07
C THR A 111 -2.10 36.69 -22.65
N ASN A 112 -3.09 37.08 -21.84
CA ASN A 112 -2.87 37.42 -20.44
C ASN A 112 -2.42 36.20 -19.62
N ASP A 113 -3.07 35.04 -19.83
CA ASP A 113 -2.72 33.79 -19.15
C ASP A 113 -1.28 33.35 -19.50
N ILE A 114 -0.89 33.44 -20.79
CA ILE A 114 0.49 33.17 -21.24
C ILE A 114 1.46 34.17 -20.60
N THR A 115 1.14 35.46 -20.59
CA THR A 115 1.99 36.50 -19.99
C THR A 115 2.23 36.21 -18.51
N GLU A 116 1.19 35.81 -17.78
CA GLU A 116 1.28 35.45 -16.37
C GLU A 116 2.10 34.17 -16.16
N LEU A 117 1.91 33.15 -17.00
CA LEU A 117 2.72 31.93 -16.96
C LEU A 117 4.19 32.21 -17.26
N THR A 118 4.50 33.02 -18.28
CA THR A 118 5.86 33.46 -18.61
C THR A 118 6.47 34.25 -17.46
N ARG A 119 5.70 35.14 -16.82
CA ARG A 119 6.15 35.86 -15.61
C ARG A 119 6.47 34.88 -14.48
N ARG A 120 5.61 33.90 -14.21
CA ARG A 120 5.84 32.87 -13.18
C ARG A 120 7.06 32.00 -13.50
N LEU A 121 7.24 31.62 -14.76
CA LEU A 121 8.39 30.84 -15.23
C LEU A 121 9.70 31.62 -15.10
N ASN A 122 9.70 32.89 -15.52
CA ASN A 122 10.86 33.78 -15.37
C ASN A 122 11.18 34.09 -13.89
N ASN A 123 10.21 33.90 -12.99
CA ASN A 123 10.41 34.01 -11.55
C ASN A 123 10.92 32.71 -10.89
N ILE A 124 11.03 31.59 -11.60
CA ILE A 124 11.73 30.41 -11.07
C ILE A 124 13.22 30.70 -11.13
N VAL A 125 13.71 31.25 -10.03
CA VAL A 125 15.14 31.51 -9.83
C VAL A 125 15.86 30.17 -9.87
N THR A 126 16.73 30.01 -10.87
CA THR A 126 17.65 28.89 -10.95
C THR A 126 19.05 29.45 -10.80
N VAL A 127 19.76 29.01 -9.77
CA VAL A 127 21.17 29.36 -9.53
C VAL A 127 22.01 28.11 -9.74
N ASP A 128 23.07 28.24 -10.52
CA ASP A 128 24.05 27.17 -10.68
C ASP A 128 25.23 27.36 -9.73
N VAL A 129 25.61 26.30 -9.04
CA VAL A 129 26.75 26.32 -8.11
C VAL A 129 28.09 26.61 -8.80
N SER A 130 28.21 26.40 -10.12
CA SER A 130 29.43 26.71 -10.86
C SER A 130 29.77 28.19 -10.86
N ASP A 131 28.77 29.04 -10.68
CA ASP A 131 28.89 30.50 -10.79
C ASP A 131 29.34 31.16 -9.49
N TYR A 132 29.51 30.35 -8.43
CA TYR A 132 29.82 30.83 -7.08
C TYR A 132 31.07 30.14 -6.51
N PRO A 133 31.86 30.83 -5.68
CA PRO A 133 33.05 30.24 -5.06
C PRO A 133 32.75 29.10 -4.09
N THR A 134 31.56 29.08 -3.48
CA THR A 134 31.13 28.07 -2.51
C THR A 134 29.67 27.70 -2.69
N LEU A 135 29.29 26.51 -2.21
CA LEU A 135 27.91 26.05 -2.19
C LEU A 135 27.00 26.96 -1.35
N GLN A 136 27.49 27.42 -0.18
CA GLN A 136 26.72 28.31 0.69
C GLN A 136 26.42 29.65 0.00
N LEU A 137 27.38 30.24 -0.73
CA LEU A 137 27.12 31.50 -1.44
C LEU A 137 26.10 31.35 -2.58
N ALA A 138 26.14 30.23 -3.31
CA ALA A 138 25.12 29.92 -4.33
C ALA A 138 23.73 29.76 -3.69
N HIS A 139 23.66 29.02 -2.57
CA HIS A 139 22.45 28.85 -1.78
C HIS A 139 21.89 30.19 -1.30
N ASP A 140 22.72 31.03 -0.68
CA ASP A 140 22.30 32.31 -0.11
C ASP A 140 21.78 33.26 -1.20
N LYS A 141 22.31 33.16 -2.43
CA LYS A 141 21.74 33.88 -3.57
C LYS A 141 20.32 33.45 -3.89
N VAL A 142 20.02 32.15 -3.88
CA VAL A 142 18.65 31.65 -4.10
C VAL A 142 17.71 32.21 -3.02
N VAL A 143 18.16 32.22 -1.76
CA VAL A 143 17.40 32.79 -0.64
C VAL A 143 17.16 34.30 -0.84
N GLU A 144 18.20 35.07 -1.20
CA GLU A 144 18.11 36.51 -1.47
C GLU A 144 17.10 36.84 -2.57
N LEU A 145 17.00 35.98 -3.58
CA LEU A 145 16.07 36.13 -4.70
C LEU A 145 14.63 35.66 -4.37
N GLY A 146 14.36 35.30 -3.11
CA GLY A 146 13.03 34.93 -2.62
C GLY A 146 12.72 33.43 -2.66
N GLY A 147 13.69 32.59 -3.03
CA GLY A 147 13.58 31.15 -3.17
C GLY A 147 13.69 30.66 -4.63
N GLY A 148 13.94 29.37 -4.82
CA GLY A 148 14.17 28.79 -6.14
C GLY A 148 14.93 27.46 -6.11
N ILE A 149 15.57 27.13 -7.23
CA ILE A 149 16.33 25.90 -7.43
C ILE A 149 17.83 26.21 -7.41
N LEU A 150 18.57 25.49 -6.56
CA LEU A 150 20.02 25.42 -6.58
C LEU A 150 20.44 24.17 -7.37
N ASN A 151 21.01 24.37 -8.55
CA ASN A 151 21.55 23.31 -9.38
C ASN A 151 23.00 22.99 -8.99
N ILE A 152 23.26 21.72 -8.75
CA ILE A 152 24.62 21.18 -8.66
C ILE A 152 24.99 20.64 -10.05
N SER A 153 25.86 21.32 -10.78
CA SER A 153 26.26 21.00 -12.16
C SER A 153 27.65 20.40 -12.29
N LYS A 154 28.34 20.24 -11.16
CA LYS A 154 29.68 19.66 -11.05
C LYS A 154 29.82 19.01 -9.69
N ASP A 155 30.77 18.10 -9.56
CA ASP A 155 31.13 17.56 -8.25
C ASP A 155 31.75 18.66 -7.38
N ILE A 156 31.40 18.65 -6.10
CA ILE A 156 31.80 19.67 -5.12
C ILE A 156 32.42 19.00 -3.92
N THR A 157 33.52 19.57 -3.44
CA THR A 157 34.06 19.27 -2.10
C THR A 157 33.83 20.48 -1.19
N GLN A 158 33.13 20.27 -0.08
CA GLN A 158 32.95 21.26 0.99
C GLN A 158 33.94 20.99 2.12
N THR A 159 34.60 22.05 2.60
CA THR A 159 35.46 22.01 3.79
C THR A 159 34.80 22.63 5.01
N MET A 160 33.59 23.17 4.84
CA MET A 160 32.75 23.78 5.87
C MET A 160 31.36 23.13 5.87
N PRO A 161 30.66 23.10 7.02
CA PRO A 161 29.27 22.67 7.06
C PRO A 161 28.39 23.50 6.12
N PHE A 162 27.30 22.89 5.64
CA PHE A 162 26.31 23.53 4.78
C PHE A 162 24.98 23.67 5.50
N GLU A 163 24.44 24.89 5.53
CA GLU A 163 23.11 25.17 6.07
C GLU A 163 22.11 25.36 4.92
N TRP A 164 21.13 24.48 4.85
CA TRP A 164 20.11 24.46 3.82
C TRP A 164 18.80 25.06 4.32
N ASP A 165 18.37 26.17 3.73
CA ASP A 165 17.06 26.75 3.96
C ASP A 165 15.97 25.94 3.26
N VAL A 166 15.32 25.09 4.05
CA VAL A 166 14.29 24.15 3.57
C VAL A 166 13.01 24.82 3.09
N ARG A 167 12.81 26.13 3.33
CA ARG A 167 11.62 26.87 2.86
C ARG A 167 11.83 27.57 1.53
N LYS A 168 13.08 27.89 1.21
CA LYS A 168 13.40 28.72 0.05
C LYS A 168 14.09 27.95 -1.05
N VAL A 169 14.87 26.92 -0.72
CA VAL A 169 15.78 26.32 -1.70
C VAL A 169 15.41 24.87 -1.96
N ILE A 170 15.23 24.54 -3.25
CA ILE A 170 15.20 23.18 -3.76
C ILE A 170 16.60 22.86 -4.27
N ILE A 171 17.19 21.74 -3.86
CA ILE A 171 18.51 21.33 -4.32
C ILE A 171 18.35 20.25 -5.38
N ASN A 172 18.80 20.52 -6.59
CA ASN A 172 18.84 19.55 -7.67
C ASN A 172 20.28 19.14 -7.95
N GLY A 173 20.62 17.90 -7.57
CA GLY A 173 21.96 17.35 -7.69
C GLY A 173 22.37 16.98 -9.12
N ASN A 174 21.41 16.81 -10.05
CA ASN A 174 21.65 16.36 -11.43
C ASN A 174 22.54 15.10 -11.57
N GLY A 175 22.66 14.27 -10.53
CA GLY A 175 23.51 13.07 -10.49
C GLY A 175 24.95 13.32 -10.02
N HIS A 176 25.31 14.56 -9.67
CA HIS A 176 26.63 14.92 -9.19
C HIS A 176 26.87 14.56 -7.72
N THR A 177 28.13 14.69 -7.32
CA THR A 177 28.61 14.33 -6.00
C THR A 177 28.92 15.57 -5.16
N LEU A 178 28.42 15.60 -3.94
CA LEU A 178 28.77 16.55 -2.89
C LEU A 178 29.52 15.83 -1.77
N THR A 179 30.80 16.13 -1.63
CA THR A 179 31.68 15.52 -0.63
C THR A 179 31.97 16.51 0.49
N PHE A 180 31.74 16.12 1.73
CA PHE A 180 32.07 16.92 2.91
C PHE A 180 33.38 16.43 3.52
N ASN A 181 34.43 17.24 3.42
CA ASN A 181 35.74 16.99 4.03
C ASN A 181 36.01 18.02 5.14
N LEU A 182 35.26 17.89 6.23
CA LEU A 182 35.29 18.82 7.34
C LEU A 182 36.43 18.51 8.31
N ALA A 183 37.09 19.55 8.81
CA ALA A 183 38.09 19.40 9.87
C ALA A 183 37.44 19.00 11.21
N ASN A 184 36.27 19.56 11.53
CA ASN A 184 35.47 19.18 12.67
C ASN A 184 34.31 18.27 12.21
N LYS A 185 34.33 17.02 12.65
CA LYS A 185 33.39 15.97 12.21
C LYS A 185 32.27 15.69 13.22
N GLU A 186 32.23 16.41 14.34
CA GLU A 186 31.44 16.02 15.52
C GLU A 186 30.01 16.57 15.58
N GLU A 187 29.63 17.58 14.79
CA GLU A 187 28.28 18.17 14.87
C GLU A 187 27.38 17.70 13.73
N TYR A 188 27.54 18.26 12.53
CA TYR A 188 26.84 17.90 11.30
C TYR A 188 27.65 18.38 10.10
N SER A 189 27.34 17.84 8.93
CA SER A 189 27.89 18.33 7.67
C SER A 189 26.87 19.08 6.84
N LEU A 190 25.60 18.64 6.89
CA LEU A 190 24.46 19.36 6.34
C LEU A 190 23.43 19.56 7.45
N LYS A 191 22.92 20.77 7.61
CA LYS A 191 21.85 21.06 8.57
C LYS A 191 20.72 21.81 7.89
N THR A 192 19.49 21.43 8.22
CA THR A 192 18.33 22.21 7.80
C THR A 192 18.17 23.46 8.65
N VAL A 193 17.91 24.58 8.00
CA VAL A 193 17.57 25.85 8.63
C VAL A 193 16.31 26.42 7.99
N SER A 194 15.74 27.45 8.60
CA SER A 194 14.60 28.16 8.05
C SER A 194 14.71 29.65 8.38
N SER A 195 14.83 30.49 7.35
CA SER A 195 14.96 31.94 7.50
C SER A 195 13.66 32.62 7.94
N GLU A 196 12.49 32.08 7.59
CA GLU A 196 11.19 32.69 7.85
C GLU A 196 10.41 32.00 8.98
N SER A 197 9.73 32.77 9.83
CA SER A 197 8.74 32.24 10.79
C SER A 197 7.36 32.14 10.12
N TRP A 198 6.72 30.97 10.23
CA TRP A 198 5.35 30.62 9.81
C TRP A 198 4.68 31.48 8.70
N THR A 199 4.97 31.13 7.44
CA THR A 199 4.26 31.64 6.25
C THR A 199 3.58 30.48 5.52
N HIS A 200 2.54 29.87 6.12
CA HIS A 200 1.81 28.70 5.60
C HIS A 200 2.65 27.41 5.32
N PRO A 201 2.13 26.22 5.65
CA PRO A 201 2.87 24.95 5.43
C PRO A 201 3.14 24.61 3.96
N PHE A 202 2.53 25.32 2.99
CA PHE A 202 2.58 24.99 1.57
C PHE A 202 3.97 25.10 0.93
N HIS A 203 4.83 26.02 1.40
CA HIS A 203 6.14 26.23 0.76
C HIS A 203 7.12 25.09 1.00
N GLN A 204 7.04 24.43 2.16
CA GLN A 204 7.94 23.32 2.46
C GLN A 204 7.57 22.06 1.68
N ALA A 205 6.28 21.84 1.42
CA ALA A 205 5.76 20.64 0.73
C ALA A 205 6.31 20.44 -0.69
N THR A 206 6.83 21.50 -1.33
CA THR A 206 7.45 21.43 -2.67
C THR A 206 8.97 21.31 -2.64
N ASN A 207 9.59 21.39 -1.46
CA ASN A 207 11.03 21.49 -1.33
C ASN A 207 11.69 20.15 -0.99
N GLY A 208 12.94 20.01 -1.42
CA GLY A 208 13.67 18.79 -1.26
C GLY A 208 15.07 18.82 -1.86
N ILE A 209 15.79 17.73 -1.65
CA ILE A 209 17.03 17.40 -2.36
C ILE A 209 16.72 16.26 -3.32
N THR A 210 17.07 16.40 -4.59
CA THR A 210 16.87 15.34 -5.58
C THR A 210 18.14 15.01 -6.35
N ARG A 211 18.32 13.72 -6.69
CA ARG A 211 19.39 13.23 -7.58
C ARG A 211 20.79 13.66 -7.15
N LEU A 212 21.09 13.66 -5.85
CA LEU A 212 22.39 14.08 -5.31
C LEU A 212 23.07 12.91 -4.59
N LYS A 213 24.37 12.72 -4.85
CA LYS A 213 25.21 11.82 -4.07
C LYS A 213 25.96 12.62 -3.01
N MET A 214 25.85 12.22 -1.75
CA MET A 214 26.44 12.92 -0.60
C MET A 214 27.37 11.96 0.15
N TYR A 215 28.64 12.34 0.26
CA TYR A 215 29.66 11.60 1.02
C TYR A 215 30.22 12.44 2.15
N PHE A 216 30.34 11.87 3.35
CA PHE A 216 30.62 12.65 4.56
C PHE A 216 31.98 12.36 5.20
N ASN A 217 32.82 11.50 4.60
CA ASN A 217 34.16 11.17 5.07
C ASN A 217 34.19 10.79 6.57
N ARG A 218 33.26 9.93 7.00
CA ARG A 218 33.05 9.48 8.39
C ARG A 218 32.68 10.58 9.40
N GLY A 219 32.18 11.74 8.94
CA GLY A 219 31.58 12.76 9.79
C GLY A 219 30.10 12.51 10.08
N ASN A 220 29.49 13.31 10.95
CA ASN A 220 28.01 13.32 11.05
C ASN A 220 27.40 13.89 9.77
N GLY A 221 26.40 13.21 9.23
CA GLY A 221 25.76 13.53 7.96
C GLY A 221 24.79 14.70 8.07
N ILE A 222 23.50 14.38 7.96
CA ILE A 222 22.40 15.34 7.87
C ILE A 222 21.73 15.51 9.24
N LEU A 223 21.71 16.75 9.74
CA LEU A 223 20.93 17.14 10.91
C LEU A 223 19.63 17.83 10.50
N LEU A 224 18.51 17.16 10.77
CA LEU A 224 17.15 17.65 10.58
C LEU A 224 16.68 18.26 11.90
N SER A 225 16.69 19.59 12.02
CA SER A 225 16.32 20.28 13.25
C SER A 225 15.81 21.69 12.93
N GLY A 226 14.85 22.16 13.73
CA GLY A 226 14.31 23.51 13.70
C GLY A 226 14.42 24.19 15.06
N VAL A 227 14.60 25.51 15.06
CA VAL A 227 14.73 26.30 16.29
C VAL A 227 13.42 26.38 17.09
N ASP A 228 12.28 26.34 16.39
CA ASP A 228 10.93 26.33 16.94
C ASP A 228 9.97 25.67 15.93
N SER A 229 8.69 25.52 16.31
CA SER A 229 7.67 24.95 15.42
C SER A 229 7.41 25.81 14.19
N ALA A 230 7.62 27.13 14.29
CA ALA A 230 7.47 28.07 13.20
C ALA A 230 8.61 28.01 12.18
N LYS A 231 9.73 27.36 12.53
CA LYS A 231 10.95 27.13 11.75
C LYS A 231 11.36 25.66 11.74
N ALA A 232 10.37 24.79 11.72
CA ALA A 232 10.55 23.34 11.71
C ALA A 232 11.21 22.82 10.43
N SER A 233 11.98 21.74 10.58
CA SER A 233 12.46 20.91 9.47
C SER A 233 11.37 19.91 9.11
N SER A 234 10.41 20.36 8.30
CA SER A 234 9.19 19.62 8.03
C SER A 234 8.69 19.72 6.61
N HIS A 235 7.87 18.75 6.19
CA HIS A 235 7.27 18.66 4.85
C HIS A 235 8.28 18.61 3.70
N ILE A 236 9.51 18.16 3.95
CA ILE A 236 10.57 18.08 2.93
C ILE A 236 10.76 16.66 2.41
N SER A 237 11.35 16.55 1.23
CA SER A 237 11.67 15.26 0.61
C SER A 237 13.13 15.13 0.17
N PHE A 238 13.63 13.90 0.20
CA PHE A 238 14.87 13.47 -0.43
C PHE A 238 14.51 12.42 -1.48
N ASP A 239 14.85 12.64 -2.74
CA ASP A 239 14.39 11.83 -3.87
C ASP A 239 15.56 11.40 -4.76
N LYS A 240 15.81 10.08 -4.86
CA LYS A 240 16.92 9.50 -5.64
C LYS A 240 18.28 10.02 -5.19
N CYS A 241 18.47 10.10 -3.87
CA CYS A 241 19.73 10.53 -3.27
C CYS A 241 20.56 9.34 -2.81
N THR A 242 21.87 9.49 -2.86
CA THR A 242 22.81 8.59 -2.20
C THR A 242 23.41 9.32 -0.99
N ILE A 243 23.40 8.70 0.18
CA ILE A 243 23.88 9.31 1.43
C ILE A 243 24.79 8.29 2.14
N ALA A 244 26.09 8.53 2.17
CA ALA A 244 27.03 7.50 2.60
C ALA A 244 28.29 8.03 3.31
N ASP A 245 29.04 7.09 3.90
CA ASP A 245 30.33 7.34 4.54
C ASP A 245 30.21 8.32 5.71
N THR A 246 29.39 7.96 6.70
CA THR A 246 29.08 8.82 7.87
C THR A 246 29.37 8.11 9.19
N LYS A 247 29.46 8.88 10.27
CA LYS A 247 29.32 8.34 11.63
C LYS A 247 27.83 8.11 11.91
N THR A 248 27.04 9.18 11.91
CA THR A 248 25.57 9.12 11.93
C THR A 248 25.02 9.75 10.66
N CYS A 249 24.24 9.02 9.87
CA CYS A 249 23.84 9.48 8.55
C CYS A 249 22.70 10.51 8.61
N LEU A 250 21.60 10.14 9.28
CA LEU A 250 20.45 11.01 9.51
C LEU A 250 20.25 11.21 11.01
N LYS A 251 20.24 12.45 11.45
CA LYS A 251 19.95 12.82 12.84
C LYS A 251 18.75 13.75 12.90
N PHE A 252 17.74 13.39 13.68
CA PHE A 252 16.56 14.22 13.91
C PHE A 252 16.67 14.90 15.28
N GLY A 253 16.67 16.23 15.28
CA GLY A 253 16.63 17.09 16.46
C GLY A 253 15.22 17.64 16.70
N ASN A 254 15.11 18.74 17.45
CA ASN A 254 13.84 19.42 17.75
C ASN A 254 13.12 19.89 16.49
N ASN A 255 11.79 19.93 16.51
CA ASN A 255 10.95 20.46 15.42
C ASN A 255 11.25 19.80 14.06
N SER A 256 11.37 18.48 14.02
CA SER A 256 11.62 17.71 12.79
C SER A 256 10.60 16.59 12.59
N TYR A 257 9.76 16.74 11.57
CA TYR A 257 8.59 15.87 11.33
C TYR A 257 8.15 15.93 9.87
N LEU A 258 7.37 14.96 9.39
CA LEU A 258 6.84 14.91 8.02
C LEU A 258 7.95 14.97 6.96
N VAL A 259 9.05 14.24 7.20
CA VAL A 259 10.20 14.13 6.29
C VAL A 259 10.07 12.83 5.48
N GLN A 260 10.32 12.91 4.17
CA GLN A 260 10.20 11.77 3.26
C GLN A 260 11.52 11.47 2.55
N PHE A 261 11.85 10.19 2.42
CA PHE A 261 12.96 9.67 1.60
C PHE A 261 12.38 8.71 0.56
N ARG A 262 12.69 8.92 -0.72
CA ARG A 262 12.17 8.11 -1.83
C ARG A 262 13.31 7.66 -2.74
N ASP A 263 13.37 6.36 -3.02
CA ASP A 263 14.36 5.75 -3.90
C ASP A 263 15.81 6.13 -3.53
N CYS A 264 16.10 6.25 -2.23
CA CYS A 264 17.41 6.64 -1.72
C CYS A 264 18.27 5.43 -1.33
N ASP A 265 19.58 5.53 -1.56
CA ASP A 265 20.59 4.62 -1.03
C ASP A 265 21.28 5.27 0.19
N ILE A 266 21.23 4.60 1.35
CA ILE A 266 21.79 5.11 2.60
C ILE A 266 22.68 4.03 3.22
N TYR A 267 24.01 4.23 3.23
CA TYR A 267 24.92 3.13 3.55
C TYR A 267 26.27 3.58 4.15
N ASP A 268 27.12 2.61 4.51
CA ASP A 268 28.48 2.80 5.02
C ASP A 268 28.56 3.79 6.19
N SER A 269 27.73 3.55 7.21
CA SER A 269 27.60 4.41 8.37
C SER A 269 27.76 3.65 9.69
N ASP A 270 28.19 4.32 10.76
CA ASP A 270 28.16 3.68 12.09
C ASP A 270 26.71 3.56 12.60
N ASN A 271 25.86 4.54 12.27
CA ASN A 271 24.42 4.53 12.53
C ASN A 271 23.69 5.22 11.36
N LEU A 272 22.68 4.60 10.77
CA LEU A 272 21.96 5.20 9.63
C LEU A 272 20.98 6.28 10.06
N LEU A 273 20.24 6.04 11.15
CA LEU A 273 19.23 6.98 11.63
C LEU A 273 19.26 7.08 13.15
N GLU A 274 19.26 8.32 13.64
CA GLU A 274 19.21 8.62 15.07
C GLU A 274 18.14 9.65 15.41
N ILE A 275 17.27 9.28 16.36
CA ILE A 275 16.36 10.20 17.06
C ILE A 275 16.50 9.92 18.57
N LEU A 276 17.07 10.84 19.33
CA LEU A 276 17.37 10.64 20.75
C LEU A 276 16.22 11.09 21.67
N GLY A 277 16.30 10.72 22.96
CA GLY A 277 15.25 10.89 23.97
C GLY A 277 14.91 12.32 24.37
N ASP A 278 15.74 13.29 24.02
CA ASP A 278 15.68 14.68 24.44
C ASP A 278 15.14 15.64 23.36
N VAL A 279 14.46 15.09 22.34
CA VAL A 279 13.88 15.89 21.25
C VAL A 279 12.41 16.25 21.53
N SER A 280 12.05 17.49 21.21
CA SER A 280 10.70 18.03 21.35
C SER A 280 10.09 18.34 19.99
N ASN A 281 8.78 18.05 19.85
CA ASN A 281 8.01 18.33 18.64
C ASN A 281 8.62 17.70 17.38
N SER A 282 9.00 16.42 17.47
CA SER A 282 9.69 15.69 16.41
C SER A 282 9.19 14.27 16.28
N GLY A 283 9.49 13.62 15.15
CA GLY A 283 9.24 12.20 14.94
C GLY A 283 7.87 11.87 14.35
N GLU A 284 7.00 12.86 14.11
CA GLU A 284 5.72 12.60 13.44
C GLU A 284 5.97 12.24 11.96
N ASN A 285 5.57 11.02 11.58
CA ASN A 285 5.39 10.60 10.18
C ASN A 285 6.65 10.80 9.30
N ILE A 286 7.76 10.19 9.72
CA ILE A 286 9.00 10.12 8.93
C ILE A 286 8.94 8.88 8.05
N ASN A 287 9.03 9.05 6.72
CA ASN A 287 8.77 7.99 5.75
C ASN A 287 9.97 7.68 4.86
N PHE A 288 10.15 6.40 4.56
CA PHE A 288 11.11 5.86 3.60
C PHE A 288 10.36 4.95 2.61
N VAL A 289 10.51 5.21 1.31
CA VAL A 289 9.81 4.47 0.26
C VAL A 289 10.80 4.05 -0.82
N GLY A 290 10.93 2.74 -1.07
CA GLY A 290 11.83 2.24 -2.11
C GLY A 290 13.32 2.42 -1.79
N CYS A 291 13.68 2.65 -0.52
CA CYS A 291 15.06 2.92 -0.12
C CYS A 291 15.86 1.64 0.12
N ALA A 292 17.17 1.68 -0.13
CA ALA A 292 18.10 0.65 0.32
C ALA A 292 18.98 1.20 1.46
N LEU A 293 18.98 0.49 2.60
CA LEU A 293 19.70 0.83 3.82
C LEU A 293 20.67 -0.30 4.16
N TYR A 294 21.98 -0.10 3.99
CA TYR A 294 22.90 -1.26 4.00
C TYR A 294 24.34 -0.97 4.46
N ASN A 295 25.15 -2.03 4.60
CA ASN A 295 26.59 -1.99 4.89
C ASN A 295 26.96 -1.04 6.05
N SER A 296 26.20 -1.07 7.14
CA SER A 296 26.36 -0.14 8.26
C SER A 296 26.50 -0.89 9.58
N LEU A 297 27.12 -0.27 10.59
CA LEU A 297 27.29 -0.94 11.88
C LEU A 297 25.95 -1.06 12.63
N LYS A 298 25.13 -0.03 12.56
CA LYS A 298 23.77 0.02 13.13
C LYS A 298 22.81 0.62 12.12
N GLY A 299 21.56 0.20 12.20
CA GLY A 299 20.50 0.74 11.37
C GLY A 299 19.85 1.96 12.01
N ILE A 300 18.72 1.72 12.66
CA ILE A 300 17.77 2.73 13.11
C ILE A 300 17.76 2.76 14.65
N THR A 301 18.06 3.92 15.20
CA THR A 301 17.98 4.19 16.65
C THR A 301 16.91 5.26 16.90
N ALA A 302 15.82 4.89 17.59
CA ALA A 302 14.73 5.82 17.90
C ALA A 302 14.32 5.71 19.37
N LYS A 303 14.70 6.72 20.17
CA LYS A 303 14.54 6.74 21.64
C LYS A 303 13.75 7.93 22.18
N SER A 304 13.06 8.68 21.30
CA SER A 304 12.33 9.92 21.64
C SER A 304 11.01 9.73 22.38
N GLY A 305 10.51 8.49 22.47
CA GLY A 305 9.22 8.18 23.11
C GLY A 305 7.96 8.55 22.32
N ILE A 306 8.07 9.28 21.20
CA ILE A 306 6.91 9.77 20.43
C ILE A 306 7.19 9.80 18.92
N CYS A 307 8.07 8.94 18.42
CA CYS A 307 8.39 8.88 16.99
C CYS A 307 7.61 7.79 16.26
N ASP A 308 7.12 8.11 15.06
CA ASP A 308 6.51 7.19 14.12
C ASP A 308 7.35 7.14 12.81
N LEU A 309 8.03 6.02 12.60
CA LEU A 309 8.85 5.74 11.41
C LEU A 309 8.13 4.75 10.50
N PHE A 310 8.11 5.03 9.20
CA PHE A 310 7.47 4.19 8.19
C PHE A 310 8.47 3.81 7.09
N PHE A 311 8.56 2.53 6.77
CA PHE A 311 9.40 1.97 5.73
C PHE A 311 8.53 1.12 4.81
N THR A 312 8.48 1.47 3.52
CA THR A 312 7.67 0.77 2.51
C THR A 312 8.53 0.38 1.33
N ASN A 313 8.51 -0.90 0.95
CA ASN A 313 9.33 -1.42 -0.16
C ASN A 313 10.84 -1.13 0.03
N CYS A 314 11.33 -1.11 1.27
CA CYS A 314 12.74 -0.83 1.56
C CYS A 314 13.55 -2.13 1.74
N SER A 315 14.86 -2.06 1.49
CA SER A 315 15.81 -3.13 1.79
C SER A 315 16.72 -2.76 2.96
N PHE A 316 17.00 -3.71 3.85
CA PHE A 316 17.88 -3.58 5.01
C PHE A 316 18.92 -4.70 4.99
N ASP A 317 20.12 -4.42 4.49
CA ASP A 317 21.07 -5.48 4.15
C ASP A 317 22.46 -5.29 4.80
N TYR A 318 23.08 -6.40 5.22
CA TYR A 318 24.50 -6.45 5.60
C TYR A 318 24.93 -5.53 6.75
N PHE A 319 24.12 -5.45 7.81
CA PHE A 319 24.51 -4.78 9.05
C PHE A 319 25.55 -5.58 9.85
N GLU A 320 26.44 -4.89 10.56
CA GLU A 320 27.53 -5.54 11.31
C GLU A 320 27.66 -5.01 12.76
N LYS A 321 27.94 -5.87 13.73
CA LYS A 321 28.24 -5.53 15.14
C LYS A 321 27.10 -4.92 15.97
N GLY A 322 26.12 -4.23 15.38
CA GLY A 322 25.03 -3.56 16.11
C GLY A 322 23.63 -4.02 15.70
N SER A 323 22.61 -3.49 16.38
CA SER A 323 21.21 -3.74 16.04
C SER A 323 20.81 -3.02 14.75
N ILE A 324 19.96 -3.67 13.94
CA ILE A 324 19.31 -3.06 12.78
C ILE A 324 18.23 -2.08 13.26
N PHE A 325 17.47 -2.47 14.28
CA PHE A 325 16.48 -1.60 14.94
C PHE A 325 16.73 -1.60 16.44
N ASP A 326 16.97 -0.42 17.03
CA ASP A 326 17.06 -0.17 18.48
C ASP A 326 16.02 0.91 18.85
N ILE A 327 14.83 0.45 19.22
CA ILE A 327 13.63 1.27 19.37
C ILE A 327 13.24 1.32 20.85
N ASP A 328 13.12 2.52 21.41
CA ASP A 328 12.68 2.77 22.79
C ASP A 328 11.50 3.76 22.78
N ASN A 329 10.35 3.28 23.27
CA ASN A 329 9.08 4.00 23.32
C ASN A 329 8.66 4.64 21.98
N SER A 330 9.18 4.16 20.85
CA SER A 330 8.88 4.68 19.51
C SER A 330 8.17 3.61 18.67
N LYS A 331 7.58 4.01 17.53
CA LYS A 331 6.84 3.13 16.63
C LYS A 331 7.55 3.04 15.28
N VAL A 332 7.74 1.82 14.80
CA VAL A 332 8.32 1.54 13.49
C VAL A 332 7.40 0.60 12.73
N PHE A 333 7.07 0.98 11.49
CA PHE A 333 6.23 0.21 10.59
C PHE A 333 7.02 -0.14 9.34
N LEU A 334 7.14 -1.42 9.04
CA LEU A 334 7.78 -1.97 7.86
C LEU A 334 6.73 -2.71 7.05
N THR A 335 6.59 -2.36 5.77
CA THR A 335 5.60 -2.95 4.87
C THR A 335 6.26 -3.29 3.55
N ASN A 336 6.14 -4.56 3.12
CA ASN A 336 6.77 -5.05 1.89
C ASN A 336 8.30 -4.86 1.86
N CYS A 337 8.95 -4.91 3.02
CA CYS A 337 10.40 -4.70 3.11
C CYS A 337 11.16 -6.01 2.94
N HIS A 338 12.46 -5.89 2.65
CA HIS A 338 13.42 -6.98 2.69
C HIS A 338 14.43 -6.69 3.81
N ILE A 339 14.66 -7.65 4.69
CA ILE A 339 15.62 -7.55 5.79
C ILE A 339 16.55 -8.75 5.70
N GLU A 340 17.78 -8.52 5.27
CA GLU A 340 18.81 -9.54 5.13
C GLU A 340 19.98 -9.26 6.06
N PHE A 341 20.41 -10.29 6.78
CA PHE A 341 21.58 -10.15 7.64
C PHE A 341 22.39 -11.43 7.75
N ASP A 342 23.70 -11.26 7.92
CA ASP A 342 24.61 -12.34 8.26
C ASP A 342 24.72 -12.46 9.77
N LEU A 343 24.18 -13.56 10.29
CA LEU A 343 24.14 -13.84 11.71
C LEU A 343 25.54 -13.95 12.35
N SER A 344 26.61 -14.19 11.58
CA SER A 344 27.98 -14.20 12.09
C SER A 344 28.58 -12.80 12.26
N LYS A 345 27.98 -11.78 11.65
CA LYS A 345 28.51 -10.41 11.69
C LYS A 345 28.03 -9.61 12.90
N PHE A 346 27.02 -10.09 13.63
CA PHE A 346 26.59 -9.46 14.87
C PHE A 346 27.61 -9.72 15.99
N GLY A 347 27.79 -8.72 16.86
CA GLY A 347 28.60 -8.89 18.05
C GLY A 347 28.01 -9.97 18.97
N ASN A 348 28.85 -10.60 19.79
CA ASN A 348 28.39 -11.61 20.74
C ASN A 348 27.29 -11.02 21.66
N GLY A 349 26.12 -11.67 21.70
CA GLY A 349 24.96 -11.22 22.47
C GLY A 349 24.17 -10.05 21.87
N VAL A 350 24.57 -9.51 20.71
CA VAL A 350 23.84 -8.42 20.05
C VAL A 350 22.60 -8.95 19.36
N VAL A 351 21.47 -8.30 19.63
CA VAL A 351 20.17 -8.66 19.06
C VAL A 351 19.89 -7.77 17.86
N PRO A 352 19.54 -8.33 16.67
CA PRO A 352 19.29 -7.52 15.49
C PRO A 352 18.11 -6.56 15.61
N ILE A 353 17.02 -6.97 16.26
CA ILE A 353 15.78 -6.17 16.36
C ILE A 353 15.39 -6.02 17.83
N VAL A 354 15.50 -4.80 18.35
CA VAL A 354 15.24 -4.45 19.74
C VAL A 354 14.10 -3.44 19.80
N CYS A 355 13.09 -3.74 20.61
CA CYS A 355 11.99 -2.85 20.92
C CYS A 355 11.78 -2.82 22.43
N VAL A 356 11.92 -1.67 23.06
CA VAL A 356 11.79 -1.51 24.52
C VAL A 356 10.92 -0.30 24.87
N GLY A 357 10.62 -0.15 26.16
CA GLY A 357 9.80 0.93 26.70
C GLY A 357 8.29 0.67 26.60
N ASP A 358 7.51 1.21 27.52
CA ASP A 358 6.07 0.94 27.72
C ASP A 358 5.14 1.30 26.55
N SER A 359 5.66 1.84 25.44
CA SER A 359 4.86 2.09 24.23
C SER A 359 5.60 1.76 22.92
N GLY A 360 6.70 1.01 23.01
CA GLY A 360 7.46 0.58 21.85
C GLY A 360 6.67 -0.37 20.94
N VAL A 361 6.64 -0.08 19.64
CA VAL A 361 6.01 -0.95 18.63
C VAL A 361 6.91 -1.10 17.42
N ILE A 362 7.19 -2.33 17.01
CA ILE A 362 7.71 -2.62 15.66
C ILE A 362 6.69 -3.51 14.95
N SER A 363 6.25 -3.11 13.76
CA SER A 363 5.34 -3.90 12.94
C SER A 363 5.98 -4.23 11.61
N ILE A 364 6.19 -5.51 11.33
CA ILE A 364 6.76 -6.04 10.09
C ILE A 364 5.63 -6.79 9.37
N ASP A 365 5.10 -6.20 8.30
CA ASP A 365 4.01 -6.79 7.51
C ASP A 365 4.46 -7.09 6.08
N ASN A 366 4.04 -8.25 5.56
CA ASN A 366 4.25 -8.70 4.19
C ASN A 366 5.71 -8.57 3.72
N SER A 367 6.66 -8.83 4.61
CA SER A 367 8.09 -8.58 4.40
C SER A 367 8.89 -9.87 4.33
N VAL A 368 10.15 -9.79 3.91
CA VAL A 368 11.09 -10.90 3.92
C VAL A 368 12.11 -10.68 5.04
N LEU A 369 12.26 -11.66 5.93
CA LEU A 369 13.34 -11.70 6.93
C LEU A 369 14.23 -12.90 6.62
N MET A 370 15.48 -12.60 6.30
CA MET A 370 16.46 -13.58 5.86
C MET A 370 17.74 -13.50 6.69
N GLY A 371 18.10 -14.62 7.31
CA GLY A 371 19.42 -14.84 7.89
C GLY A 371 20.29 -15.66 6.93
N SER A 372 21.48 -15.19 6.58
CA SER A 372 22.43 -16.04 5.86
C SER A 372 23.13 -17.01 6.82
N ASN A 373 23.11 -18.30 6.45
CA ASN A 373 23.58 -19.42 7.26
C ASN A 373 25.12 -19.40 7.42
N SER A 374 25.58 -18.92 8.56
CA SER A 374 26.94 -19.18 9.04
C SER A 374 26.83 -20.13 10.24
N ASN A 375 27.64 -21.20 10.25
CA ASN A 375 27.59 -22.26 11.28
C ASN A 375 27.89 -21.79 12.71
N ASN A 376 28.07 -20.49 12.94
CA ASN A 376 28.63 -19.92 14.16
C ASN A 376 27.82 -18.71 14.66
N THR A 377 26.50 -18.88 14.83
CA THR A 377 25.64 -17.81 15.34
C THR A 377 25.79 -17.68 16.86
N SER A 378 26.17 -16.50 17.35
CA SER A 378 26.23 -16.19 18.80
C SER A 378 25.02 -15.41 19.30
N ILE A 379 24.05 -15.13 18.42
CA ILE A 379 22.88 -14.33 18.79
C ILE A 379 21.89 -15.15 19.65
N PRO A 380 21.46 -14.64 20.82
CA PRO A 380 20.55 -15.37 21.71
C PRO A 380 19.15 -15.52 21.12
N HIS A 381 18.63 -14.46 20.51
CA HIS A 381 17.32 -14.37 19.89
C HIS A 381 17.36 -13.29 18.79
N LEU A 382 16.42 -13.32 17.84
CA LEU A 382 16.36 -12.35 16.75
C LEU A 382 15.71 -11.03 17.19
N PHE A 383 14.66 -11.16 18.02
CA PHE A 383 13.89 -10.05 18.55
C PHE A 383 14.08 -9.93 20.06
N HIS A 384 14.16 -8.71 20.58
CA HIS A 384 14.11 -8.45 22.01
C HIS A 384 13.01 -7.46 22.32
N THR A 385 12.17 -7.79 23.31
CA THR A 385 11.10 -6.91 23.78
C THR A 385 11.28 -6.54 25.26
N GLY A 386 11.16 -5.27 25.63
CA GLY A 386 11.26 -4.84 27.03
C GLY A 386 10.13 -3.91 27.44
N GLY A 387 9.36 -4.28 28.47
CA GLY A 387 8.16 -3.56 28.92
C GLY A 387 6.87 -4.34 28.62
N GLU A 388 5.88 -4.26 29.50
CA GLU A 388 4.68 -5.12 29.42
C GLU A 388 3.78 -4.82 28.22
N GLN A 389 3.80 -3.57 27.75
CA GLN A 389 2.99 -3.08 26.63
C GLN A 389 3.74 -3.10 25.29
N THR A 390 5.03 -3.37 25.34
CA THR A 390 5.92 -3.42 24.17
C THR A 390 5.56 -4.61 23.29
N ARG A 391 5.49 -4.38 21.99
CA ARG A 391 5.16 -5.45 21.05
C ARG A 391 5.93 -5.35 19.74
N ILE A 392 6.29 -6.51 19.23
CA ILE A 392 6.75 -6.70 17.86
C ILE A 392 5.68 -7.53 17.16
N ASN A 393 5.15 -7.02 16.05
CA ASN A 393 4.21 -7.73 15.19
C ASN A 393 4.97 -8.21 13.95
N LEU A 394 4.86 -9.50 13.63
CA LEU A 394 5.45 -10.12 12.46
C LEU A 394 4.33 -10.83 11.70
N THR A 395 3.87 -10.25 10.60
CA THR A 395 2.68 -10.73 9.90
C THR A 395 2.94 -10.93 8.42
N LYS A 396 2.35 -11.99 7.85
CA LYS A 396 2.40 -12.32 6.40
C LYS A 396 3.81 -12.32 5.81
N SER A 397 4.82 -12.55 6.64
CA SER A 397 6.23 -12.38 6.26
C SER A 397 6.84 -13.72 5.90
N PHE A 398 7.82 -13.69 5.00
CA PHE A 398 8.62 -14.85 4.64
C PHE A 398 9.86 -14.91 5.52
N LEU A 399 10.07 -16.02 6.21
CA LEU A 399 11.18 -16.22 7.14
C LEU A 399 12.11 -17.31 6.60
N TYR A 400 13.41 -17.00 6.48
CA TYR A 400 14.41 -17.91 5.92
C TYR A 400 15.76 -17.85 6.65
N GLY A 401 16.37 -19.01 6.87
CA GLY A 401 17.75 -19.12 7.37
C GLY A 401 17.99 -18.53 8.77
N LEU A 402 16.93 -18.41 9.59
CA LEU A 402 17.02 -17.86 10.94
C LEU A 402 17.58 -18.91 11.91
N LYS A 403 18.60 -18.56 12.68
CA LYS A 403 19.20 -19.42 13.72
C LYS A 403 19.56 -18.60 14.96
N VAL A 404 19.22 -19.13 16.13
CA VAL A 404 19.42 -18.46 17.43
C VAL A 404 19.90 -19.47 18.47
N THR A 405 20.66 -19.03 19.47
CA THR A 405 21.25 -19.95 20.47
C THR A 405 20.31 -20.29 21.62
N SER A 406 19.30 -19.45 21.91
CA SER A 406 18.34 -19.72 23.00
C SER A 406 17.23 -20.70 22.63
N GLY A 407 17.05 -20.99 21.34
CA GLY A 407 15.86 -21.66 20.79
C GLY A 407 14.62 -20.76 20.69
N TRP A 408 14.67 -19.51 21.17
CA TRP A 408 13.56 -18.56 21.09
C TRP A 408 13.84 -17.45 20.08
N LEU A 409 12.87 -17.19 19.20
CA LEU A 409 12.93 -16.14 18.21
C LEU A 409 12.88 -14.75 18.87
N CYS A 410 12.11 -14.61 19.95
CA CYS A 410 12.04 -13.39 20.75
C CYS A 410 12.33 -13.63 22.23
N GLY A 411 13.27 -12.85 22.78
CA GLY A 411 13.52 -12.74 24.21
C GLY A 411 12.88 -11.50 24.85
N GLY A 412 13.06 -11.36 26.17
CA GLY A 412 12.61 -10.20 26.95
C GLY A 412 11.22 -10.36 27.60
N THR A 413 10.60 -9.25 28.03
CA THR A 413 9.35 -9.23 28.82
C THR A 413 8.11 -8.78 28.06
N GLY A 414 8.27 -8.22 26.85
CA GLY A 414 7.15 -7.84 26.00
C GLY A 414 6.63 -9.00 25.13
N LYS A 415 5.92 -8.67 24.05
CA LYS A 415 5.22 -9.64 23.19
C LYS A 415 5.79 -9.68 21.77
N LEU A 416 5.97 -10.88 21.23
CA LEU A 416 6.10 -11.13 19.79
C LEU A 416 4.80 -11.75 19.26
N ILE A 417 4.07 -10.99 18.45
CA ILE A 417 2.81 -11.42 17.84
C ILE A 417 3.10 -11.85 16.40
N THR A 418 2.81 -13.11 16.07
CA THR A 418 2.98 -13.68 14.73
C THR A 418 1.62 -14.02 14.12
N SER A 419 1.47 -13.86 12.80
CA SER A 419 0.29 -14.35 12.08
C SER A 419 0.56 -14.51 10.58
N LYS A 420 0.20 -15.67 10.03
CA LYS A 420 0.20 -15.97 8.59
C LYS A 420 1.59 -15.87 7.94
N ASN A 421 2.66 -16.07 8.70
CA ASN A 421 4.00 -16.07 8.16
C ASN A 421 4.28 -17.38 7.41
N VAL A 422 5.04 -17.27 6.33
CA VAL A 422 5.54 -18.42 5.58
C VAL A 422 6.97 -18.67 6.03
N LEU A 423 7.19 -19.84 6.61
CA LEU A 423 8.46 -20.18 7.18
C LEU A 423 9.10 -21.29 6.33
N ASN A 424 10.22 -20.97 5.69
CA ASN A 424 11.04 -21.96 4.98
C ASN A 424 12.19 -22.35 5.91
N VAL A 425 11.89 -23.23 6.88
CA VAL A 425 12.90 -23.74 7.79
C VAL A 425 13.72 -24.80 7.08
N VAL A 426 15.04 -24.71 7.22
CA VAL A 426 15.88 -25.91 7.15
C VAL A 426 15.41 -26.83 8.29
N PRO A 427 15.14 -28.14 8.07
CA PRO A 427 14.54 -29.06 9.05
C PRO A 427 15.20 -29.17 10.45
N GLU A 428 16.28 -28.43 10.70
CA GLU A 428 17.17 -28.52 11.85
C GLU A 428 16.98 -27.37 12.88
N CYS A 429 16.02 -26.46 12.68
CA CYS A 429 15.81 -25.32 13.59
C CYS A 429 14.53 -25.46 14.43
N ASP A 430 14.69 -25.90 15.68
CA ASP A 430 13.67 -25.90 16.75
C ASP A 430 13.39 -24.46 17.24
N LEU A 431 12.85 -23.60 16.38
CA LEU A 431 12.55 -22.21 16.71
C LEU A 431 11.18 -22.08 17.42
N LYS A 432 11.21 -21.58 18.64
CA LYS A 432 10.02 -21.17 19.42
C LYS A 432 9.78 -19.67 19.27
N ILE A 433 8.55 -19.19 19.37
CA ILE A 433 8.23 -17.77 19.13
C ILE A 433 8.73 -16.87 20.26
N SER A 434 8.15 -17.00 21.45
CA SER A 434 8.53 -16.25 22.64
C SER A 434 7.99 -16.96 23.87
N PRO A 435 8.69 -16.93 25.02
CA PRO A 435 8.16 -17.46 26.27
C PRO A 435 6.89 -16.72 26.75
N ASN A 436 6.62 -15.51 26.24
CA ASN A 436 5.50 -14.67 26.68
C ASN A 436 4.29 -14.69 25.74
N THR A 437 4.36 -15.37 24.59
CA THR A 437 3.27 -15.38 23.58
C THR A 437 2.77 -16.76 23.19
N THR A 438 3.33 -17.82 23.79
CA THR A 438 2.88 -19.19 23.57
C THR A 438 1.42 -19.35 24.03
N GLN A 439 0.54 -19.71 23.09
CA GLN A 439 -0.74 -20.31 23.44
C GLN A 439 -0.43 -21.71 23.95
N SER A 440 -0.46 -21.87 25.28
CA SER A 440 -0.29 -23.17 25.91
C SER A 440 -1.65 -23.87 26.01
N ILE A 441 -1.76 -25.07 25.45
CA ILE A 441 -2.91 -25.94 25.72
C ILE A 441 -2.84 -26.30 27.21
N SER A 442 -3.93 -26.09 27.95
CA SER A 442 -3.97 -26.13 29.43
C SER A 442 -3.35 -24.94 30.19
N GLY A 443 -3.14 -23.79 29.52
CA GLY A 443 -2.40 -22.66 30.10
C GLY A 443 -0.96 -23.09 30.38
N SER A 444 -0.08 -22.20 30.82
CA SER A 444 1.31 -22.50 31.17
C SER A 444 1.45 -23.39 32.44
N MET A 445 0.51 -24.32 32.64
CA MET A 445 0.21 -25.04 33.88
C MET A 445 -0.12 -24.09 35.04
N LEU A 446 -0.49 -22.83 34.76
CA LEU A 446 -0.84 -21.82 35.77
C LEU A 446 -2.26 -21.98 36.31
N VAL A 447 -3.15 -22.65 35.59
CA VAL A 447 -4.52 -22.94 36.03
C VAL A 447 -4.62 -24.28 36.75
N ASP A 448 -5.45 -24.39 37.78
CA ASP A 448 -5.60 -25.62 38.59
C ASP A 448 -6.56 -26.66 37.96
N LYS A 449 -6.88 -26.49 36.68
CA LYS A 449 -7.75 -27.39 35.91
C LYS A 449 -7.14 -27.67 34.55
N VAL A 450 -7.29 -28.91 34.09
CA VAL A 450 -6.96 -29.28 32.70
C VAL A 450 -8.02 -28.64 31.81
N ILE A 451 -7.59 -27.72 30.94
CA ILE A 451 -8.45 -27.10 29.92
C ILE A 451 -8.04 -27.63 28.55
N ASP A 452 -9.03 -27.82 27.67
CA ASP A 452 -8.87 -28.27 26.28
C ASP A 452 -8.32 -29.71 26.13
N ALA A 453 -8.80 -30.61 27.01
CA ALA A 453 -8.58 -32.04 26.90
C ALA A 453 -9.91 -32.82 26.94
N VAL A 454 -9.97 -33.93 26.21
CA VAL A 454 -11.13 -34.84 26.18
C VAL A 454 -10.67 -36.29 26.06
N LEU A 455 -11.32 -37.19 26.80
CA LEU A 455 -11.17 -38.62 26.57
C LEU A 455 -11.80 -38.99 25.21
N THR A 456 -11.06 -39.69 24.37
CA THR A 456 -11.53 -40.10 23.03
C THR A 456 -11.87 -41.59 22.96
N GLU A 457 -11.28 -42.40 23.84
CA GLU A 457 -11.55 -43.84 23.90
C GLU A 457 -11.56 -44.33 25.36
N ASP A 458 -12.59 -45.09 25.72
CA ASP A 458 -12.71 -45.87 26.96
C ASP A 458 -13.69 -47.04 26.73
N THR A 459 -13.68 -48.05 27.59
CA THR A 459 -14.60 -49.22 27.52
C THR A 459 -16.04 -48.90 27.91
N SER A 460 -16.28 -47.80 28.62
CA SER A 460 -17.61 -47.33 29.02
C SER A 460 -17.94 -45.99 28.35
N THR A 461 -19.24 -45.67 28.25
CA THR A 461 -19.68 -44.37 27.72
C THR A 461 -19.10 -43.24 28.56
N ILE A 462 -18.29 -42.40 27.94
CA ILE A 462 -17.57 -41.27 28.56
C ILE A 462 -18.61 -40.30 29.13
N THR A 463 -18.70 -40.23 30.46
CA THR A 463 -19.76 -39.48 31.18
C THR A 463 -19.20 -38.26 31.95
N PRO A 464 -17.93 -38.29 32.40
CA PRO A 464 -17.10 -37.09 32.61
C PRO A 464 -16.00 -37.00 31.54
N SER A 465 -15.67 -35.81 31.05
CA SER A 465 -14.71 -35.62 29.94
C SER A 465 -13.25 -36.04 30.25
N LEU A 466 -12.91 -36.30 31.52
CA LEU A 466 -11.54 -36.56 32.01
C LEU A 466 -11.41 -37.69 33.06
N ASP A 467 -12.51 -38.34 33.47
CA ASP A 467 -12.50 -39.40 34.49
C ASP A 467 -13.16 -40.68 33.94
N GLY A 468 -12.36 -41.46 33.23
CA GLY A 468 -12.76 -42.70 32.60
C GLY A 468 -12.57 -43.93 33.49
N THR A 469 -13.08 -45.07 33.01
CA THR A 469 -12.86 -46.38 33.63
C THR A 469 -11.42 -46.84 33.47
N ASN A 470 -10.84 -46.67 32.29
CA ASN A 470 -9.47 -47.13 32.01
C ASN A 470 -8.44 -46.00 32.06
N ILE A 471 -8.85 -44.74 31.92
CA ILE A 471 -7.94 -43.61 31.85
C ILE A 471 -8.49 -42.41 32.61
N LYS A 472 -7.65 -41.75 33.40
CA LYS A 472 -8.01 -40.56 34.18
C LYS A 472 -7.01 -39.44 33.92
N VAL A 473 -7.49 -38.21 33.85
CA VAL A 473 -6.69 -37.03 33.56
C VAL A 473 -6.92 -36.00 34.65
N SER A 474 -5.85 -35.50 35.27
CA SER A 474 -5.94 -34.54 36.37
C SER A 474 -4.74 -33.60 36.41
N MET A 475 -4.93 -32.40 36.95
CA MET A 475 -3.80 -31.56 37.36
C MET A 475 -3.18 -32.10 38.65
N VAL A 476 -1.87 -31.93 38.78
CA VAL A 476 -1.09 -32.31 39.96
C VAL A 476 -0.08 -31.23 40.31
N ASN A 477 0.27 -31.15 41.58
CA ASN A 477 1.34 -30.30 42.10
C ASN A 477 2.19 -31.15 43.06
N ASP A 478 3.29 -31.71 42.55
CA ASP A 478 4.14 -32.65 43.26
C ASP A 478 5.61 -32.54 42.80
N SER A 479 6.50 -33.31 43.44
CA SER A 479 7.92 -33.35 43.09
C SER A 479 8.21 -33.86 41.67
N GLU A 480 7.22 -34.49 41.03
CA GLU A 480 7.32 -35.01 39.68
C GLU A 480 6.86 -33.99 38.62
N GLY A 481 6.34 -32.84 39.03
CA GLY A 481 5.95 -31.75 38.14
C GLY A 481 7.11 -31.16 37.33
N TYR A 482 6.76 -30.40 36.30
CA TYR A 482 7.74 -29.76 35.41
C TYR A 482 8.09 -28.36 35.95
N LYS A 483 7.67 -27.30 35.26
CA LYS A 483 7.82 -25.93 35.73
C LYS A 483 6.87 -25.68 36.91
N TYR A 484 7.38 -25.01 37.94
CA TYR A 484 6.64 -24.66 39.16
C TYR A 484 6.03 -25.85 39.93
N GLY A 485 6.54 -27.07 39.72
CA GLY A 485 6.03 -28.29 40.37
C GLY A 485 4.67 -28.77 39.83
N LYS A 486 4.15 -28.19 38.75
CA LYS A 486 2.85 -28.56 38.16
C LYS A 486 3.00 -29.40 36.89
N SER A 487 2.02 -30.27 36.61
CA SER A 487 1.90 -31.03 35.35
C SER A 487 0.47 -31.53 35.14
N VAL A 488 0.17 -32.01 33.93
CA VAL A 488 -1.03 -32.83 33.69
C VAL A 488 -0.64 -34.29 33.91
N LYS A 489 -1.32 -34.96 34.84
CA LYS A 489 -1.22 -36.40 35.08
C LYS A 489 -2.24 -37.14 34.22
N ILE A 490 -1.76 -38.13 33.48
CA ILE A 490 -2.60 -39.10 32.77
C ILE A 490 -2.34 -40.46 33.42
N GLN A 491 -3.34 -40.97 34.13
CA GLN A 491 -3.29 -42.25 34.80
C GLN A 491 -4.01 -43.31 33.95
N LYS A 492 -3.24 -44.29 33.46
CA LYS A 492 -3.80 -45.54 32.93
C LYS A 492 -4.13 -46.45 34.11
N VAL A 493 -5.41 -46.76 34.29
CA VAL A 493 -5.96 -47.57 35.40
C VAL A 493 -6.28 -48.98 34.93
N GLY A 494 -6.71 -49.15 33.68
CA GLY A 494 -6.94 -50.48 33.13
C GLY A 494 -5.62 -51.20 32.79
N GLY A 495 -5.61 -52.53 32.88
CA GLY A 495 -4.46 -53.35 32.46
C GLY A 495 -4.20 -53.32 30.94
N ILE A 496 -3.15 -54.03 30.51
CA ILE A 496 -2.80 -54.18 29.09
C ILE A 496 -4.00 -54.71 28.30
N GLY A 497 -4.26 -54.13 27.11
CA GLY A 497 -5.36 -54.51 26.23
C GLY A 497 -6.66 -53.74 26.47
N THR A 498 -6.79 -53.01 27.58
CA THR A 498 -7.92 -52.11 27.80
C THR A 498 -7.68 -50.76 27.12
N VAL A 499 -8.68 -50.29 26.38
CA VAL A 499 -8.58 -49.07 25.58
C VAL A 499 -8.69 -47.83 26.47
N GLY A 500 -7.80 -46.87 26.26
CA GLY A 500 -7.80 -45.58 26.95
C GLY A 500 -7.02 -44.55 26.14
N ALA A 501 -7.67 -43.44 25.76
CA ALA A 501 -7.03 -42.37 25.01
C ALA A 501 -7.50 -40.98 25.46
N VAL A 502 -6.58 -40.03 25.45
CA VAL A 502 -6.83 -38.61 25.74
C VAL A 502 -6.31 -37.73 24.61
N LEU A 503 -7.15 -36.79 24.18
CA LEU A 503 -6.88 -35.80 23.16
C LEU A 503 -6.79 -34.41 23.79
N PHE A 504 -5.71 -33.71 23.50
CA PHE A 504 -5.51 -32.28 23.77
C PHE A 504 -5.61 -31.53 22.45
N TYR A 505 -6.18 -30.33 22.44
CA TYR A 505 -6.29 -29.52 21.22
C TYR A 505 -6.14 -28.03 21.47
N SER A 506 -5.63 -27.29 20.48
CA SER A 506 -5.60 -25.81 20.45
C SER A 506 -6.21 -25.31 19.16
N PRO A 507 -7.00 -24.23 19.19
CA PRO A 507 -7.36 -23.53 17.95
C PRO A 507 -6.10 -23.04 17.23
N ILE A 508 -6.17 -23.00 15.91
CA ILE A 508 -5.13 -22.47 15.02
C ILE A 508 -5.76 -21.63 13.90
N ASP A 509 -4.97 -20.74 13.30
CA ASP A 509 -5.37 -20.05 12.08
C ASP A 509 -5.31 -20.99 10.87
N HIS A 510 -6.30 -20.90 9.98
CA HIS A 510 -6.32 -21.67 8.72
C HIS A 510 -5.07 -21.39 7.88
N GLY A 511 -4.37 -22.45 7.45
CA GLY A 511 -3.19 -22.32 6.59
C GLY A 511 -1.92 -21.82 7.29
N SER A 512 -1.95 -21.61 8.61
CA SER A 512 -0.79 -21.15 9.39
C SER A 512 0.30 -22.22 9.48
N THR A 513 1.55 -21.79 9.60
CA THR A 513 2.65 -22.72 9.93
C THR A 513 2.67 -22.86 11.44
N ASN A 514 2.58 -24.08 11.96
CA ASN A 514 2.55 -24.28 13.41
C ASN A 514 3.80 -25.03 13.86
N ASN A 515 4.40 -24.60 14.97
CA ASN A 515 5.35 -25.39 15.73
C ASN A 515 4.67 -25.88 17.01
N ILE A 516 4.81 -27.17 17.31
CA ILE A 516 4.16 -27.84 18.42
C ILE A 516 5.26 -28.45 19.27
N ASP A 517 5.41 -27.94 20.49
CA ASP A 517 6.31 -28.51 21.50
C ASP A 517 5.50 -29.23 22.55
N ILE A 518 5.88 -30.47 22.86
CA ILE A 518 5.24 -31.28 23.90
C ILE A 518 6.33 -31.86 24.78
N VAL A 519 6.34 -31.45 26.06
CA VAL A 519 7.26 -31.97 27.07
C VAL A 519 6.51 -33.01 27.90
N ILE A 520 6.93 -34.27 27.80
CA ILE A 520 6.24 -35.41 28.42
C ILE A 520 7.25 -36.38 29.07
N LYS A 521 6.83 -37.11 30.10
CA LYS A 521 7.56 -38.26 30.66
C LYS A 521 6.61 -39.37 31.12
N ARG A 522 7.11 -40.58 31.27
CA ARG A 522 6.41 -41.69 31.94
C ARG A 522 7.02 -41.95 33.31
N ILE A 523 6.21 -41.86 34.36
CA ILE A 523 6.63 -42.08 35.75
C ILE A 523 6.69 -43.57 36.09
N SER A 524 5.68 -44.33 35.65
CA SER A 524 5.54 -45.75 36.00
C SER A 524 4.86 -46.54 34.89
N GLY A 525 4.97 -47.87 34.98
CA GLY A 525 4.38 -48.81 34.04
C GLY A 525 5.30 -49.23 32.90
N THR A 526 4.85 -50.20 32.10
CA THR A 526 5.56 -50.76 30.95
C THR A 526 4.67 -50.79 29.71
N GLY A 527 5.27 -51.07 28.54
CA GLY A 527 4.58 -51.14 27.25
C GLY A 527 4.71 -49.88 26.40
N VAL A 528 4.08 -49.86 25.23
CA VAL A 528 4.22 -48.78 24.25
C VAL A 528 2.99 -47.87 24.32
N SER A 529 3.20 -46.55 24.34
CA SER A 529 2.13 -45.57 24.20
C SER A 529 2.19 -44.97 22.80
N ASN A 530 1.05 -44.94 22.11
CA ASN A 530 0.98 -44.38 20.76
C ASN A 530 0.67 -42.90 20.88
N ILE A 531 1.62 -42.07 20.47
CA ILE A 531 1.49 -40.62 20.51
C ILE A 531 1.25 -40.12 19.09
N THR A 532 0.18 -39.36 18.92
CA THR A 532 -0.17 -38.78 17.62
C THR A 532 -0.27 -37.28 17.76
N VAL A 533 0.41 -36.56 16.88
CA VAL A 533 0.29 -35.11 16.73
C VAL A 533 -0.27 -34.84 15.35
N GLY A 534 -1.19 -33.89 15.22
CA GLY A 534 -1.82 -33.66 13.92
C GLY A 534 -2.70 -32.44 13.87
N TYR A 535 -3.37 -32.30 12.74
CA TYR A 535 -4.38 -31.26 12.52
C TYR A 535 -5.76 -31.88 12.53
N CYS A 536 -6.74 -31.17 13.09
CA CYS A 536 -8.12 -31.59 13.04
C CYS A 536 -9.09 -30.43 12.75
N ALA A 537 -10.28 -30.80 12.26
CA ALA A 537 -11.44 -29.93 12.24
C ALA A 537 -12.40 -30.40 13.34
N ILE A 538 -12.66 -29.52 14.31
CA ILE A 538 -13.61 -29.78 15.40
C ILE A 538 -14.94 -29.09 15.07
N ASN A 539 -16.04 -29.85 15.12
CA ASN A 539 -17.40 -29.34 15.09
C ASN A 539 -18.12 -29.75 16.38
N GLY A 540 -18.24 -28.81 17.34
CA GLY A 540 -18.65 -29.15 18.71
C GLY A 540 -17.55 -29.92 19.44
N ILE A 541 -17.81 -31.19 19.78
CA ILE A 541 -16.82 -32.10 20.42
C ILE A 541 -16.27 -33.15 19.46
N ASN A 542 -16.79 -33.23 18.23
CA ASN A 542 -16.43 -34.27 17.28
C ASN A 542 -15.28 -33.82 16.37
N VAL A 543 -14.26 -34.67 16.27
CA VAL A 543 -13.23 -34.57 15.24
C VAL A 543 -13.82 -35.08 13.93
N VAL A 544 -14.00 -34.18 12.95
CA VAL A 544 -14.65 -34.50 11.66
C VAL A 544 -13.63 -34.91 10.59
N ARG A 545 -12.38 -34.51 10.77
CA ARG A 545 -11.25 -34.83 9.90
C ARG A 545 -9.95 -34.71 10.68
N ASP A 546 -9.01 -35.63 10.45
CA ASP A 546 -7.66 -35.54 11.00
C ASP A 546 -6.57 -35.84 9.94
N GLU A 547 -5.38 -35.29 10.17
CA GLU A 547 -4.13 -35.69 9.51
C GLU A 547 -3.10 -36.00 10.59
N LYS A 548 -2.60 -37.24 10.61
CA LYS A 548 -1.78 -37.78 11.71
C LYS A 548 -0.30 -37.80 11.34
N GLY A 549 0.52 -37.12 12.13
CA GLY A 549 1.92 -37.47 12.34
C GLY A 549 2.00 -38.48 13.49
N VAL A 550 2.21 -39.76 13.18
CA VAL A 550 2.37 -40.78 14.22
C VAL A 550 3.81 -40.74 14.71
N ILE A 551 4.01 -40.46 16.00
CA ILE A 551 5.29 -40.59 16.68
C ILE A 551 5.14 -41.76 17.66
N ASN A 552 5.50 -42.96 17.21
CA ASN A 552 5.62 -44.10 18.11
C ASN A 552 6.94 -43.98 18.86
N LYS A 553 6.89 -43.56 20.13
CA LYS A 553 8.06 -43.41 20.98
C LYS A 553 7.80 -44.07 22.33
N ASP A 554 8.74 -44.91 22.76
CA ASP A 554 8.80 -45.34 24.15
C ASP A 554 9.22 -44.16 25.02
N LEU A 555 8.35 -43.76 25.93
CA LEU A 555 8.62 -42.70 26.89
C LEU A 555 9.39 -43.27 28.08
N HIS A 556 10.42 -42.55 28.53
CA HIS A 556 11.21 -42.91 29.69
C HIS A 556 10.83 -42.08 30.92
N ASN A 557 11.44 -42.43 32.06
CA ASN A 557 11.31 -41.69 33.32
C ASN A 557 12.22 -40.45 33.35
N GLN A 558 12.24 -39.69 32.25
CA GLN A 558 12.93 -38.41 32.10
C GLN A 558 12.04 -37.49 31.25
N TRP A 559 12.11 -36.19 31.48
CA TRP A 559 11.40 -35.21 30.66
C TRP A 559 11.99 -35.18 29.25
N GLU A 560 11.14 -35.42 28.25
CA GLU A 560 11.53 -35.41 26.85
C GLU A 560 10.64 -34.44 26.08
N ASN A 561 11.24 -33.61 25.22
CA ASN A 561 10.48 -32.90 24.20
C ASN A 561 10.28 -33.84 23.01
N ILE A 562 9.03 -34.12 22.68
CA ILE A 562 8.65 -34.98 21.55
C ILE A 562 8.03 -34.18 20.40
N GLY A 563 7.93 -32.86 20.55
CA GLY A 563 7.34 -31.95 19.57
C GLY A 563 8.39 -31.05 18.93
N ALA A 564 8.67 -31.29 17.66
CA ALA A 564 9.27 -30.33 16.74
C ALA A 564 8.61 -30.55 15.37
N PHE A 565 7.28 -30.41 15.33
CA PHE A 565 6.52 -30.57 14.09
C PHE A 565 6.20 -29.19 13.52
N LEU A 566 7.08 -28.74 12.62
CA LEU A 566 6.87 -27.55 11.80
C LEU A 566 6.16 -27.98 10.51
N LYS A 567 4.84 -27.78 10.45
CA LYS A 567 4.09 -28.00 9.20
C LYS A 567 3.09 -26.88 8.97
N GLN A 568 2.82 -26.63 7.70
CA GLN A 568 1.71 -25.81 7.31
C GLN A 568 0.40 -26.56 7.60
N ALA A 569 -0.47 -25.95 8.40
CA ALA A 569 -1.80 -26.48 8.65
C ALA A 569 -2.57 -26.54 7.33
N PRO A 570 -3.24 -27.66 7.03
CA PRO A 570 -4.16 -27.71 5.91
C PRO A 570 -5.22 -26.62 6.02
N ILE A 571 -5.69 -26.08 4.89
CA ILE A 571 -6.68 -24.98 4.86
C ILE A 571 -7.97 -25.34 5.62
N TRP A 572 -8.32 -26.63 5.71
CA TRP A 572 -9.52 -27.11 6.41
C TRP A 572 -9.34 -27.24 7.92
N ALA A 573 -8.11 -27.23 8.45
CA ALA A 573 -7.85 -27.46 9.86
C ALA A 573 -8.26 -26.23 10.68
N THR A 574 -8.95 -26.46 11.79
CA THR A 574 -9.30 -25.41 12.77
C THR A 574 -8.52 -25.54 14.05
N HIS A 575 -7.96 -26.73 14.31
CA HIS A 575 -7.20 -27.03 15.51
C HIS A 575 -5.97 -27.86 15.19
N VAL A 576 -4.99 -27.77 16.07
CA VAL A 576 -3.95 -28.79 16.23
C VAL A 576 -4.34 -29.69 17.39
N PHE A 577 -3.97 -30.96 17.32
CA PHE A 577 -4.21 -31.90 18.40
C PHE A 577 -2.99 -32.75 18.76
N PHE A 578 -3.04 -33.24 19.98
CA PHE A 578 -2.10 -34.17 20.58
C PHE A 578 -2.89 -35.29 21.27
N ASN A 579 -2.70 -36.54 20.83
CA ASN A 579 -3.42 -37.70 21.36
C ASN A 579 -2.44 -38.72 21.95
N ILE A 580 -2.75 -39.21 23.15
CA ILE A 580 -2.02 -40.31 23.78
C ILE A 580 -2.97 -41.50 23.91
N ALA A 581 -2.68 -42.58 23.19
CA ALA A 581 -3.39 -43.85 23.30
C ALA A 581 -2.55 -44.87 24.09
N THR A 582 -3.19 -45.54 25.05
CA THR A 582 -2.51 -46.33 26.10
C THR A 582 -2.89 -47.81 26.12
N SER A 583 -3.52 -48.33 25.05
CA SER A 583 -4.02 -49.71 24.99
C SER A 583 -2.95 -50.79 25.16
N GLN A 584 -1.70 -50.49 24.79
CA GLN A 584 -0.55 -51.39 24.92
C GLN A 584 0.29 -51.13 26.18
N CYS A 585 -0.17 -50.24 27.06
CA CYS A 585 0.49 -49.96 28.33
C CYS A 585 -0.14 -50.79 29.46
N SER A 586 0.68 -51.17 30.45
CA SER A 586 0.16 -51.60 31.75
C SER A 586 -0.52 -50.44 32.47
N GLU A 587 -0.99 -50.68 33.70
CA GLU A 587 -1.20 -49.57 34.64
C GLU A 587 0.07 -48.70 34.65
N SER A 588 -0.11 -47.44 34.29
CA SER A 588 0.98 -46.52 33.95
C SER A 588 0.58 -45.10 34.29
N GLU A 589 1.58 -44.28 34.57
CA GLU A 589 1.38 -42.85 34.81
C GLU A 589 2.26 -42.04 33.86
N PHE A 590 1.63 -41.10 33.15
CA PHE A 590 2.30 -40.13 32.29
C PHE A 590 2.14 -38.73 32.86
N ARG A 591 3.16 -37.89 32.64
CA ARG A 591 3.14 -36.48 33.02
C ARG A 591 3.42 -35.63 31.80
N ILE A 592 2.57 -34.64 31.55
CA ILE A 592 2.80 -33.61 30.54
C ILE A 592 3.18 -32.32 31.28
N GLY A 593 4.37 -31.82 31.00
CA GLY A 593 4.92 -30.63 31.62
C GLY A 593 4.54 -29.35 30.87
N GLU A 594 4.45 -29.44 29.54
CA GLU A 594 4.18 -28.30 28.67
C GLU A 594 3.62 -28.79 27.34
N ILE A 595 2.58 -28.11 26.82
CA ILE A 595 2.12 -28.24 25.44
C ILE A 595 2.03 -26.84 24.88
N SER A 596 2.97 -26.45 24.01
CA SER A 596 2.96 -25.12 23.39
C SER A 596 2.68 -25.21 21.90
N VAL A 597 1.71 -24.44 21.43
CA VAL A 597 1.37 -24.30 20.02
C VAL A 597 1.73 -22.89 19.59
N ASN A 598 2.63 -22.82 18.62
CA ASN A 598 3.19 -21.59 18.09
C ASN A 598 2.73 -21.44 16.64
N SER A 599 1.72 -20.60 16.40
CA SER A 599 1.24 -20.29 15.05
C SER A 599 2.02 -19.13 14.45
N PHE A 600 2.72 -19.39 13.35
CA PHE A 600 3.46 -18.42 12.57
C PHE A 600 2.56 -17.74 11.53
#